data_AF-A0A537WY74-F1
#
_entry.id   AF-A0A537WY74-F1
#
_cell.length_a   1.000
_cell.length_b   1.000
_cell.length_c   1.000
_cell.angle_alpha   90.00
_cell.angle_beta   90.00
_cell.angle_gamma   90.00
#
_symmetry.space_group_name_H-M   'P 1'
#
loop_
_entity.id
_entity.type
_entity.pdbx_description
1 polymer ?
#
loop_
_entity_poly.entity_id
_entity_poly.type
_entity_poly.pdbx_seq_one_letter_code
_entity_poly.pdbx_strand_id
1 'polypeptide(L)'
;MSRDAHGSRRPSPAVPSRTTSSTVIGAIQPADFSAPSAQEVAALIDQIRSEHVPAIFGSEVFPSPVLAQIAQESGARYEDSLRDDDLPGDPGQPEHSYIGLMLYDVRTMVSDLGGDPAALDAVTFTNSYD
;
A
#
# COMPACT_ATOMS: atom_id res chain seq x y z
N MET A 1 -63.12 9.37 -4.33
CA MET A 1 -62.10 10.34 -3.85
C MET A 1 -61.06 9.52 -3.08
N SER A 2 -60.14 8.83 -3.74
CA SER A 2 -58.79 9.24 -4.19
C SER A 2 -57.92 9.81 -3.06
N ARG A 3 -56.93 9.01 -2.62
CA ARG A 3 -55.48 9.30 -2.79
C ARG A 3 -54.63 8.18 -2.16
N ASP A 4 -54.00 7.39 -3.02
CA ASP A 4 -52.91 6.49 -2.68
C ASP A 4 -51.64 7.27 -2.39
N ALA A 5 -50.98 6.96 -1.27
CA ALA A 5 -49.68 7.52 -0.91
C ALA A 5 -48.57 6.69 -1.58
N HIS A 6 -48.06 7.17 -2.72
CA HIS A 6 -46.83 6.66 -3.33
C HIS A 6 -45.60 7.24 -2.63
N GLY A 7 -45.00 6.45 -1.73
CA GLY A 7 -43.65 6.70 -1.21
C GLY A 7 -42.60 6.35 -2.26
N SER A 8 -42.12 7.35 -3.00
CA SER A 8 -41.04 7.19 -3.99
C SER A 8 -39.70 6.97 -3.28
N ARG A 9 -39.23 5.71 -3.18
CA ARG A 9 -37.84 5.41 -2.82
C ARG A 9 -36.93 5.92 -3.94
N ARG A 10 -36.14 6.96 -3.66
CA ARG A 10 -35.02 7.34 -4.53
C ARG A 10 -33.96 6.23 -4.43
N PRO A 11 -33.43 5.70 -5.54
CA PRO A 11 -32.31 4.77 -5.47
C PRO A 11 -31.07 5.51 -4.94
N SER A 12 -30.40 4.94 -3.93
CA SER A 12 -29.06 5.38 -3.54
C SER A 12 -28.11 5.17 -4.71
N PRO A 13 -27.22 6.13 -5.03
CA PRO A 13 -26.19 5.90 -6.02
C PRO A 13 -25.29 4.76 -5.56
N ALA A 14 -25.11 3.77 -6.44
CA ALA A 14 -24.14 2.71 -6.22
C ALA A 14 -22.74 3.34 -6.20
N VAL A 15 -22.05 3.23 -5.07
CA VAL A 15 -20.62 3.53 -4.98
C VAL A 15 -19.90 2.40 -5.71
N PRO A 16 -19.18 2.65 -6.82
CA PRO A 16 -18.45 1.59 -7.49
C PRO A 16 -17.35 1.08 -6.54
N SER A 17 -17.45 -0.19 -6.14
CA SER A 17 -16.38 -0.90 -5.47
C SER A 17 -15.21 -1.02 -6.43
N ARG A 18 -14.25 -0.10 -6.35
CA ARG A 18 -13.00 -0.19 -7.10
C ARG A 18 -12.02 -1.02 -6.28
N THR A 19 -12.19 -2.33 -6.35
CA THR A 19 -11.21 -3.28 -5.80
C THR A 19 -9.91 -3.10 -6.58
N THR A 20 -8.83 -2.67 -5.92
CA THR A 20 -7.49 -2.66 -6.50
C THR A 20 -7.07 -4.11 -6.70
N SER A 21 -7.20 -4.62 -7.93
CA SER A 21 -6.79 -5.96 -8.32
C SER A 21 -5.27 -6.02 -8.47
N SER A 22 -4.55 -5.88 -7.37
CA SER A 22 -3.11 -6.14 -7.33
C SER A 22 -2.89 -7.63 -7.09
N THR A 23 -2.20 -8.30 -8.01
CA THR A 23 -1.78 -9.70 -7.81
C THR A 23 -0.55 -9.70 -6.90
N VAL A 24 -0.68 -10.29 -5.71
CA VAL A 24 0.48 -10.56 -4.85
C VAL A 24 1.16 -11.82 -5.34
N ILE A 25 2.38 -11.67 -5.83
CA ILE A 25 3.17 -12.72 -6.47
C ILE A 25 3.90 -13.59 -5.43
N GLY A 26 4.22 -13.01 -4.28
CA GLY A 26 4.78 -13.73 -3.14
C GLY A 26 4.90 -12.81 -1.93
N ALA A 27 5.08 -13.41 -0.76
CA ALA A 27 5.47 -12.72 0.46
C ALA A 27 6.50 -13.59 1.18
N ILE A 28 7.66 -13.02 1.51
CA ILE A 28 8.55 -13.64 2.51
C ILE A 28 8.14 -13.05 3.85
N GLN A 29 7.38 -13.83 4.60
CA GLN A 29 7.18 -13.57 6.02
C GLN A 29 7.82 -14.73 6.79
N PRO A 30 8.89 -14.48 7.57
CA PRO A 30 9.45 -15.50 8.44
C PRO A 30 8.36 -16.07 9.37
N ALA A 31 8.22 -17.41 9.40
CA ALA A 31 7.22 -18.09 10.24
C ALA A 31 7.54 -17.95 11.75
N ASP A 32 8.80 -17.75 12.05
CA ASP A 32 9.37 -17.25 13.29
C ASP A 32 10.38 -16.15 12.91
N PHE A 33 10.87 -15.33 13.85
CA PHE A 33 11.82 -14.24 13.55
C PHE A 33 13.20 -14.71 13.01
N SER A 34 13.31 -15.95 12.51
CA SER A 34 14.52 -16.46 11.87
C SER A 34 14.71 -15.84 10.49
N ALA A 35 15.98 -15.70 10.09
CA ALA A 35 16.30 -15.26 8.74
C ALA A 35 16.01 -16.41 7.75
N PRO A 36 15.56 -16.10 6.52
CA PRO A 36 15.37 -17.11 5.48
C PRO A 36 16.70 -17.80 5.15
N SER A 37 16.63 -19.07 4.78
CA SER A 37 17.80 -19.81 4.30
C SER A 37 18.30 -19.24 2.96
N ALA A 38 19.58 -19.47 2.65
CA ALA A 38 20.15 -19.04 1.38
C ALA A 38 19.42 -19.63 0.15
N GLN A 39 18.88 -20.84 0.28
CA GLN A 39 18.11 -21.49 -0.79
C GLN A 39 16.76 -20.78 -1.03
N GLU A 40 16.07 -20.37 0.03
CA GLU A 40 14.82 -19.62 -0.07
C GLU A 40 15.04 -18.23 -0.68
N VAL A 41 16.14 -17.56 -0.29
CA VAL A 41 16.54 -16.28 -0.88
C VAL A 41 16.79 -16.41 -2.39
N ALA A 42 17.55 -17.42 -2.81
CA ALA A 42 17.83 -17.65 -4.23
C ALA A 42 16.54 -17.94 -5.03
N ALA A 43 15.66 -18.79 -4.49
CA ALA A 43 14.38 -19.10 -5.13
C ALA A 43 13.49 -17.86 -5.29
N LEU A 44 13.46 -16.97 -4.29
CA LEU A 44 12.72 -15.72 -4.39
C LEU A 44 13.31 -14.80 -5.48
N ILE A 45 14.63 -14.64 -5.52
CA ILE A 45 15.28 -13.80 -6.54
C ILE A 45 14.90 -14.25 -7.95
N ASP A 46 14.93 -15.57 -8.20
CA ASP A 46 14.53 -16.14 -9.49
C ASP A 46 13.05 -15.89 -9.79
N GLN A 47 12.17 -16.01 -8.79
CA GLN A 47 10.75 -15.71 -8.95
C GLN A 47 10.52 -14.24 -9.31
N ILE A 48 11.11 -13.31 -8.56
CA ILE A 48 11.00 -11.84 -8.79
C ILE A 48 11.44 -11.48 -10.21
N ARG A 49 12.54 -12.05 -10.69
CA ARG A 49 13.01 -11.87 -12.06
C ARG A 49 12.01 -12.43 -13.09
N SER A 50 11.54 -13.65 -12.87
CA SER A 50 10.64 -14.33 -13.82
C SER A 50 9.29 -13.63 -13.98
N GLU A 51 8.78 -13.08 -12.87
CA GLU A 51 7.49 -12.41 -12.81
C GLU A 51 7.58 -10.90 -13.03
N HIS A 52 8.80 -10.38 -13.25
CA HIS A 52 9.06 -8.96 -13.49
C HIS A 52 8.49 -8.07 -12.37
N VAL A 53 8.64 -8.51 -11.12
CA VAL A 53 8.19 -7.77 -9.96
C VAL A 53 8.98 -6.45 -9.88
N PRO A 54 8.30 -5.28 -9.90
CA PRO A 54 9.00 -4.00 -10.01
C PRO A 54 9.57 -3.49 -8.69
N ALA A 55 8.96 -3.87 -7.55
CA ALA A 55 9.33 -3.37 -6.24
C ALA A 55 9.13 -4.40 -5.13
N ILE A 56 9.96 -4.29 -4.09
CA ILE A 56 9.93 -5.05 -2.84
C ILE A 56 9.77 -4.04 -1.71
N PHE A 57 8.77 -4.25 -0.85
CA PHE A 57 8.47 -3.37 0.26
C PHE A 57 9.00 -3.95 1.58
N GLY A 58 9.85 -3.17 2.26
CA GLY A 58 10.36 -3.43 3.60
C GLY A 58 9.72 -2.51 4.65
N SER A 59 10.03 -2.74 5.91
CA SER A 59 9.61 -1.89 7.03
C SER A 59 10.66 -0.83 7.31
N GLU A 60 10.23 0.42 7.53
CA GLU A 60 11.10 1.55 7.92
C GLU A 60 11.89 1.26 9.20
N VAL A 61 11.23 0.68 10.21
CA VAL A 61 11.84 0.40 11.51
C VAL A 61 12.66 -0.90 11.52
N PHE A 62 12.55 -1.72 10.48
CA PHE A 62 13.32 -2.97 10.33
C PHE A 62 13.93 -3.10 8.92
N PRO A 63 14.89 -2.23 8.55
CA PRO A 63 15.61 -2.37 7.29
C PRO A 63 16.39 -3.67 7.28
N SER A 64 16.23 -4.46 6.21
CA SER A 64 16.81 -5.79 6.09
C SER A 64 17.93 -5.80 5.06
N PRO A 65 19.19 -6.04 5.46
CA PRO A 65 20.29 -6.28 4.52
C PRO A 65 19.99 -7.40 3.52
N VAL A 66 19.18 -8.38 3.92
CA VAL A 66 18.73 -9.48 3.06
C VAL A 66 17.79 -8.97 1.96
N LEU A 67 16.84 -8.09 2.27
CA LEU A 67 15.95 -7.50 1.26
C LEU A 67 16.71 -6.60 0.29
N ALA A 68 17.67 -5.81 0.80
CA ALA A 68 18.54 -5.00 -0.05
C ALA A 68 19.35 -5.86 -1.03
N GLN A 69 19.88 -7.00 -0.58
CA GLN A 69 20.59 -7.95 -1.43
C GLN A 69 19.66 -8.57 -2.48
N ILE A 70 18.46 -9.00 -2.09
CA ILE A 70 17.45 -9.55 -3.01
C ILE A 70 17.11 -8.53 -4.09
N ALA A 71 16.87 -7.27 -3.73
CA ALA A 71 16.59 -6.19 -4.67
C ALA A 71 17.74 -5.96 -5.64
N GLN A 72 18.97 -5.89 -5.13
CA GLN A 72 20.18 -5.73 -5.95
C GLN A 72 20.33 -6.86 -6.98
N GLU A 73 20.08 -8.11 -6.57
CA GLU A 73 20.23 -9.26 -7.46
C GLU A 73 19.06 -9.42 -8.42
N SER A 74 17.84 -9.17 -7.97
CA SER A 74 16.64 -9.34 -8.80
C SER A 74 16.40 -8.19 -9.77
N GLY A 75 16.92 -6.99 -9.46
CA GLY A 75 16.67 -5.76 -10.21
C GLY A 75 15.39 -5.02 -9.80
N ALA A 76 14.65 -5.52 -8.81
CA ALA A 76 13.51 -4.81 -8.24
C ALA A 76 13.95 -3.61 -7.40
N ARG A 77 13.11 -2.58 -7.32
CA ARG A 77 13.31 -1.48 -6.36
C ARG A 77 13.11 -2.01 -4.94
N TYR A 78 14.00 -1.65 -4.01
CA TYR A 78 13.73 -1.80 -2.58
C TYR A 78 13.14 -0.50 -2.04
N GLU A 79 11.97 -0.58 -1.43
CA GLU A 79 11.26 0.53 -0.82
C GLU A 79 11.09 0.24 0.68
N ASP A 80 11.75 1.04 1.51
CA ASP A 80 11.79 0.86 2.97
C ASP A 80 11.26 2.08 3.73
N SER A 81 10.59 3.02 3.07
CA SER A 81 10.04 4.22 3.72
C SER A 81 8.56 4.12 4.12
N LEU A 82 7.92 2.97 3.90
CA LEU A 82 6.52 2.77 4.31
C LEU A 82 6.39 2.80 5.83
N ARG A 83 5.35 3.48 6.31
CA ARG A 83 5.22 3.87 7.72
C ARG A 83 4.09 3.10 8.40
N ASP A 84 4.34 2.61 9.61
CA ASP A 84 3.34 1.91 10.42
C ASP A 84 2.92 2.69 11.67
N ASP A 85 3.80 3.50 12.25
CA ASP A 85 3.53 4.34 13.43
C ASP A 85 4.02 5.80 13.34
N ASP A 86 4.84 6.16 12.34
CA ASP A 86 5.34 7.53 12.13
C ASP A 86 4.40 8.38 11.26
N LEU A 87 3.55 9.19 11.90
CA LEU A 87 2.64 10.07 11.18
C LEU A 87 3.40 11.17 10.40
N PRO A 88 3.08 11.40 9.11
CA PRO A 88 3.77 12.41 8.32
C PRO A 88 3.43 13.82 8.80
N GLY A 89 4.40 14.73 8.69
CA GLY A 89 4.24 16.13 9.12
C GLY A 89 4.29 16.32 10.64
N ASP A 90 4.23 17.57 11.08
CA ASP A 90 4.30 17.94 12.50
C ASP A 90 2.92 17.82 13.20
N PRO A 91 2.88 17.58 14.52
CA PRO A 91 1.64 17.63 15.29
C PRO A 91 0.83 18.92 15.03
N GLY A 92 -0.45 18.77 14.70
CA GLY A 92 -1.34 19.86 14.33
C GLY A 92 -1.43 20.14 12.82
N GLN A 93 -0.59 19.50 12.00
CA GLN A 93 -0.77 19.52 10.55
C GLN A 93 -1.86 18.52 10.12
N PRO A 94 -2.61 18.77 9.04
CA PRO A 94 -3.60 17.82 8.51
C PRO A 94 -3.01 16.43 8.26
N GLU A 95 -1.79 16.39 7.73
CA GLU A 95 -1.08 15.16 7.34
C GLU A 95 -0.67 14.33 8.55
N HIS A 96 -0.55 14.95 9.73
CA HIS A 96 -0.23 14.27 10.99
C HIS A 96 -1.46 13.52 11.53
N SER A 97 -1.91 12.57 10.71
CA SER A 97 -3.11 11.78 10.89
C SER A 97 -2.95 10.43 10.24
N TYR A 98 -3.74 9.45 10.70
CA TYR A 98 -3.78 8.12 10.09
C TYR A 98 -4.10 8.15 8.59
N ILE A 99 -4.96 9.07 8.14
CA ILE A 99 -5.29 9.21 6.72
C ILE A 99 -4.09 9.76 5.93
N GLY A 100 -3.35 10.72 6.50
CA GLY A 100 -2.10 11.21 5.89
C GLY A 100 -1.07 10.10 5.72
N LEU A 101 -0.88 9.25 6.73
CA LEU A 101 -0.04 8.06 6.66
C LEU A 101 -0.50 7.09 5.55
N MET A 102 -1.78 6.73 5.53
CA MET A 102 -2.32 5.82 4.51
C MET A 102 -2.18 6.38 3.09
N LEU A 103 -2.34 7.69 2.90
CA LEU A 103 -2.18 8.32 1.60
C LEU A 103 -0.71 8.35 1.15
N TYR A 104 0.21 8.59 2.08
CA TYR A 104 1.65 8.48 1.83
C TYR A 104 2.00 7.08 1.35
N ASP A 105 1.64 6.04 2.11
CA ASP A 105 1.98 4.65 1.79
C ASP A 105 1.37 4.19 0.46
N VAL A 106 0.08 4.44 0.24
CA VAL A 106 -0.60 4.01 -0.99
C VAL A 106 -0.03 4.74 -2.21
N ARG A 107 0.33 6.03 -2.07
CA ARG A 107 1.00 6.78 -3.14
C ARG A 107 2.35 6.18 -3.48
N THR A 108 3.16 5.85 -2.48
CA THR A 108 4.47 5.21 -2.66
C THR A 108 4.31 3.86 -3.35
N MET A 109 3.42 2.99 -2.84
CA MET A 109 3.16 1.68 -3.43
C MET A 109 2.68 1.77 -4.89
N VAL A 110 1.72 2.66 -5.20
CA VAL A 110 1.21 2.82 -6.56
C VAL A 110 2.31 3.27 -7.51
N SER A 111 3.14 4.22 -7.08
CA SER A 111 4.25 4.74 -7.90
C SER A 111 5.28 3.65 -8.18
N ASP A 112 5.66 2.88 -7.17
CA ASP A 112 6.70 1.85 -7.26
C ASP A 112 6.25 0.61 -8.02
N LEU A 113 4.94 0.34 -8.04
CA LEU A 113 4.33 -0.67 -8.89
C LEU A 113 4.11 -0.18 -10.34
N GLY A 114 4.54 1.04 -10.68
CA GLY A 114 4.44 1.62 -12.02
C GLY A 114 3.07 2.21 -12.38
N GLY A 115 2.22 2.45 -11.39
CA GLY A 115 0.93 3.10 -11.55
C GLY A 115 1.00 4.63 -11.41
N ASP A 116 -0.15 5.30 -11.62
CA ASP A 116 -0.30 6.75 -11.45
C ASP A 116 -1.05 7.05 -10.13
N PRO A 117 -0.39 7.69 -9.14
CA PRO A 117 -1.02 8.03 -7.87
C PRO A 117 -1.88 9.32 -7.92
N ALA A 118 -1.96 10.04 -9.03
CA ALA A 118 -2.64 11.34 -9.12
C ALA A 118 -4.11 11.30 -8.70
N ALA A 119 -4.78 10.15 -8.83
CA ALA A 119 -6.15 9.97 -8.33
C ALA A 119 -6.28 10.20 -6.81
N LEU A 120 -5.19 10.04 -6.05
CA LEU A 120 -5.15 10.25 -4.61
C LEU A 120 -5.12 11.75 -4.22
N ASP A 121 -4.73 12.65 -5.13
CA ASP A 121 -4.73 14.11 -4.87
C ASP A 121 -6.14 14.66 -4.60
N ALA A 122 -7.18 13.95 -5.04
CA ALA A 122 -8.57 14.31 -4.79
C ALA A 122 -9.04 13.96 -3.37
N VAL A 123 -8.25 13.22 -2.59
CA VAL A 123 -8.63 12.85 -1.22
C VAL A 123 -8.38 14.02 -0.29
N THR A 124 -9.46 14.66 0.15
CA THR A 124 -9.41 15.69 1.20
C THR A 124 -9.61 15.05 2.56
N PHE A 125 -8.80 15.43 3.54
CA PHE A 125 -8.98 15.03 4.93
C PHE A 125 -8.85 16.26 5.85
N THR A 126 -9.67 16.29 6.87
CA THR A 126 -9.66 17.29 7.94
C THR A 126 -9.28 16.60 9.23
N ASN A 127 -8.27 17.12 9.93
CA ASN A 127 -7.95 16.65 11.27
C ASN A 127 -9.00 17.19 12.24
N SER A 128 -9.80 16.30 12.85
CA SER A 128 -10.90 16.71 13.73
C SER A 128 -10.45 17.11 15.14
N TYR A 129 -9.14 17.20 15.38
CA TYR A 129 -8.54 17.57 16.67
C TYR A 129 -8.15 19.07 16.77
N ASP A 130 -8.59 19.90 15.81
CA ASP A 130 -8.56 21.36 15.90
C ASP A 130 -9.62 21.94 16.85
#